data_AF-A0A920Q929-F1
#
_entry.id   AF-A0A920Q929-F1
#
_cell.length_a   1.000
_cell.length_b   1.000
_cell.length_c   1.000
_cell.angle_alpha   90.00
_cell.angle_beta   90.00
_cell.angle_gamma   90.00
#
_symmetry.space_group_name_H-M   'P 1'
#
loop_
_entity.id
_entity.type
_entity.pdbx_description
1 polymer ?
#
loop_
_entity_poly.entity_id
_entity_poly.type
_entity_poly.pdbx_seq_one_letter_code
_entity_poly.pdbx_strand_id
1 'polypeptide(L)'
;MVRKDSSNVVEILPAAEARFSRLPISRDGDTFKAKGGNYVMRLIPIKQADLKSIRATLQPIFSKTGALLAYEPLNTLIVIDVESNVSRIVELIRLLDTSLPEGIEQIVTLQQIVHNDVSEIHKTVSELFSSLVRKGKPAQFKLLIEARLNSIFIVADREITDEIVELIEQVDVPVEGATTTIHELKYSEATKLVPLITTVFPKTASIKIVPFAPFNALIIITNPVTTRQIIELVNQLDIPRGNRQIKLQLLEYASATNWLHCSQRFLRIRLWLEKVKEIPLQEVLSK
;
A
#
# COMPACT_ATOMS: atom_id res chain seq x y z
N MET A 1 39.35 25.92 -39.23
CA MET A 1 40.28 25.26 -40.17
C MET A 1 40.06 23.76 -40.05
N VAL A 2 39.91 23.05 -41.16
CA VAL A 2 39.75 21.59 -41.18
C VAL A 2 40.84 21.01 -42.08
N ARG A 3 41.56 20.00 -41.59
CA ARG A 3 42.65 19.36 -42.34
C ARG A 3 42.09 18.25 -43.22
N LYS A 4 42.49 18.20 -44.49
CA LYS A 4 42.11 17.12 -45.42
C LYS A 4 42.99 15.90 -45.19
N ASP A 5 42.37 14.72 -45.01
CA ASP A 5 43.07 13.46 -44.76
C ASP A 5 44.23 13.24 -45.74
N SER A 6 45.36 12.76 -45.19
CA SER A 6 46.61 12.43 -45.90
C SER A 6 47.25 13.55 -46.74
N SER A 7 46.86 14.81 -46.55
CA SER A 7 47.51 15.98 -47.20
C SER A 7 48.00 17.03 -46.20
N ASN A 8 48.89 17.92 -46.65
CA ASN A 8 49.31 19.11 -45.91
C ASN A 8 48.40 20.32 -46.19
N VAL A 9 47.23 20.10 -46.80
CA VAL A 9 46.29 21.15 -47.19
C VAL A 9 45.24 21.34 -46.09
N VAL A 10 44.98 22.60 -45.76
CA VAL A 10 43.96 23.00 -44.78
C VAL A 10 42.87 23.77 -45.51
N GLU A 11 41.63 23.38 -45.26
CA GLU A 11 40.45 24.06 -45.78
C GLU A 11 39.91 25.06 -44.74
N ILE A 12 39.63 26.28 -45.21
CA ILE A 12 39.06 27.34 -44.39
C ILE A 12 37.55 27.36 -44.69
N LEU A 13 36.79 26.76 -43.78
CA LEU A 13 35.33 26.70 -43.85
C LEU A 13 34.70 27.66 -42.83
N PRO A 14 33.52 28.22 -43.12
CA PRO A 14 32.67 28.84 -42.11
C PRO A 14 32.39 27.85 -40.97
N ALA A 15 32.32 28.34 -39.73
CA ALA A 15 32.14 27.48 -38.55
C ALA A 15 30.87 26.61 -38.62
N ALA A 16 29.80 27.10 -39.27
CA ALA A 16 28.55 26.38 -39.44
C ALA A 16 28.65 25.14 -40.35
N GLU A 17 29.60 25.15 -41.30
CA GLU A 17 29.86 24.06 -42.24
C GLU A 17 30.96 23.12 -41.71
N ALA A 18 31.95 23.68 -41.02
CA ALA A 18 33.07 22.93 -40.45
C ALA A 18 32.61 21.78 -39.51
N ARG A 19 31.52 21.96 -38.77
CA ARG A 19 30.94 20.96 -37.85
C ARG A 19 30.34 19.73 -38.54
N PHE A 20 30.03 19.80 -39.84
CA PHE A 20 29.50 18.69 -40.65
C PHE A 20 30.53 18.13 -41.64
N SER A 21 31.72 18.74 -41.70
CA SER A 21 32.84 18.21 -42.47
C SER A 21 33.35 16.91 -41.84
N ARG A 22 34.25 16.20 -42.52
CA ARG A 22 34.83 14.93 -42.04
C ARG A 22 35.72 15.20 -40.82
N LEU A 23 35.11 15.20 -39.64
CA LEU A 23 35.79 15.44 -38.37
C LEU A 23 36.50 14.16 -37.93
N PRO A 24 37.73 14.28 -37.39
CA PRO A 24 38.37 13.15 -36.73
C PRO A 24 37.52 12.77 -35.51
N ILE A 25 37.14 11.49 -35.44
CA ILE A 25 36.35 10.93 -34.34
C ILE A 25 37.30 10.25 -33.37
N SER A 26 37.11 10.52 -32.08
CA SER A 26 37.88 9.87 -31.03
C SER A 26 36.99 9.35 -29.91
N ARG A 27 37.43 8.25 -29.30
CA ARG A 27 36.81 7.65 -28.12
C ARG A 27 37.54 8.08 -26.85
N ASP A 28 36.85 7.96 -25.72
CA ASP A 28 37.45 8.32 -24.44
C ASP A 28 38.76 7.55 -24.18
N GLY A 29 39.79 8.25 -23.71
CA GLY A 29 41.17 7.75 -23.56
C GLY A 29 42.14 8.03 -24.72
N ASP A 30 41.68 8.31 -25.94
CA ASP A 30 42.57 8.65 -27.05
C ASP A 30 43.13 10.08 -26.90
N THR A 31 44.44 10.25 -26.99
CA THR A 31 45.03 11.60 -27.08
C THR A 31 45.07 12.02 -28.54
N PHE A 32 44.30 13.05 -28.91
CA PHE A 32 44.53 13.71 -30.18
C PHE A 32 45.86 14.48 -30.13
N LYS A 33 46.82 14.10 -30.98
CA LYS A 33 47.97 14.97 -31.31
C LYS A 33 47.57 16.03 -32.34
N ALA A 34 46.35 16.54 -32.28
CA ALA A 34 45.89 17.59 -33.18
C ALA A 34 46.36 18.93 -32.63
N LYS A 35 47.38 19.53 -33.28
CA LYS A 35 47.81 20.90 -32.98
C LYS A 35 46.58 21.83 -33.06
N GLY A 36 46.44 22.70 -32.06
CA GLY A 36 45.21 23.44 -31.76
C GLY A 36 44.56 24.17 -32.94
N GLY A 37 43.24 24.33 -32.85
CA GLY A 37 42.41 25.06 -33.82
C GLY A 37 41.57 24.20 -34.78
N ASN A 38 41.64 22.87 -34.68
CA ASN A 38 40.80 21.95 -35.46
C ASN A 38 39.53 21.57 -34.69
N TYR A 39 38.43 21.45 -35.42
CA TYR A 39 37.21 20.81 -34.92
C TYR A 39 37.42 19.30 -34.79
N VAL A 40 36.92 18.73 -33.70
CA VAL A 40 36.99 17.30 -33.41
C VAL A 40 35.64 16.82 -32.90
N MET A 41 35.36 15.53 -33.10
CA MET A 41 34.19 14.85 -32.53
C MET A 41 34.67 13.84 -31.47
N ARG A 42 34.15 13.95 -30.25
CA ARG A 42 34.48 13.05 -29.14
C ARG A 42 33.24 12.32 -28.64
N LEU A 43 33.37 11.01 -28.49
CA LEU A 43 32.39 10.15 -27.82
C LEU A 43 32.81 9.96 -26.36
N ILE A 44 32.00 10.46 -25.42
CA ILE A 44 32.27 10.43 -23.99
C ILE A 44 31.19 9.58 -23.30
N PRO A 45 31.50 8.34 -22.90
CA PRO A 45 30.56 7.52 -22.14
C PRO A 45 30.42 8.07 -20.72
N ILE A 46 29.18 8.21 -20.25
CA ILE A 46 28.86 8.59 -18.87
C ILE A 46 28.60 7.31 -18.09
N LYS A 47 29.25 7.15 -16.92
CA LYS A 47 29.20 5.88 -16.18
C LYS A 47 28.23 5.92 -15.01
N GLN A 48 28.19 7.02 -14.27
CA GLN A 48 27.55 7.10 -12.96
C GLN A 48 26.44 8.14 -12.94
N ALA A 49 26.68 9.32 -13.52
CA ALA A 49 25.72 10.41 -13.49
C ALA A 49 24.64 10.29 -14.58
N ASP A 50 23.52 11.00 -14.39
CA ASP A 50 22.44 11.07 -15.38
C ASP A 50 22.86 11.93 -16.58
N LEU A 51 22.75 11.34 -17.78
CA LEU A 51 23.14 11.96 -19.06
C LEU A 51 22.40 13.28 -19.33
N LYS A 52 21.11 13.35 -18.98
CA LYS A 52 20.28 14.53 -19.21
C LYS A 52 20.69 15.67 -18.29
N SER A 53 20.97 15.36 -17.03
CA SER A 53 21.45 16.29 -16.01
C SER A 53 22.82 16.87 -16.37
N ILE A 54 23.77 16.04 -16.80
CA ILE A 54 25.08 16.51 -17.28
C ILE A 54 24.91 17.42 -18.51
N ARG A 55 24.10 17.00 -19.50
CA ARG A 55 23.85 17.83 -20.69
C ARG A 55 23.30 19.20 -20.33
N ALA A 56 22.29 19.25 -19.45
CA ALA A 56 21.68 20.51 -19.01
C ALA A 56 22.68 21.41 -18.25
N THR A 57 23.54 20.81 -17.43
CA THR A 57 24.57 21.53 -16.66
C THR A 57 25.66 22.11 -17.56
N LEU A 58 26.07 21.39 -18.60
CA LEU A 58 27.14 21.80 -19.51
C LEU A 58 26.66 22.70 -20.66
N GLN A 59 25.36 22.75 -20.93
CA GLN A 59 24.77 23.56 -22.01
C GLN A 59 25.19 25.04 -21.99
N PRO A 60 25.31 25.74 -20.84
CA PRO A 60 25.73 27.15 -20.80
C PRO A 60 27.22 27.39 -21.10
N ILE A 61 28.07 26.37 -20.93
CA ILE A 61 29.54 26.47 -21.06
C ILE A 61 29.98 26.25 -22.51
N PHE A 62 29.05 25.87 -23.38
CA PHE A 62 29.32 25.42 -24.72
C PHE A 62 29.45 26.57 -25.73
N SER A 63 30.31 26.41 -26.74
CA SER A 63 30.52 27.45 -27.74
C SER A 63 29.31 27.59 -28.68
N LYS A 64 29.08 28.80 -29.22
CA LYS A 64 28.00 29.04 -30.21
C LYS A 64 28.15 28.19 -31.49
N THR A 65 29.34 27.66 -31.74
CA THR A 65 29.71 26.96 -32.98
C THR A 65 29.83 25.45 -32.82
N GLY A 66 29.86 24.92 -31.60
CA GLY A 66 29.90 23.48 -31.36
C GLY A 66 28.54 22.80 -31.51
N ALA A 67 28.51 21.47 -31.38
CA ALA A 67 27.29 20.71 -31.09
C ALA A 67 27.47 19.73 -29.91
N LEU A 68 26.43 19.59 -29.07
CA LEU A 68 26.36 18.63 -27.97
C LEU A 68 25.13 17.74 -28.18
N LEU A 69 25.35 16.45 -28.39
CA LEU A 69 24.28 15.46 -28.60
C LEU A 69 24.35 14.39 -27.51
N ALA A 70 23.19 13.94 -27.05
CA ALA A 70 23.09 12.83 -26.12
C ALA A 70 22.57 11.61 -26.88
N TYR A 71 23.32 10.51 -26.83
CA TYR A 71 22.89 9.22 -27.34
C TYR A 71 22.52 8.31 -26.17
N GLU A 72 21.24 8.34 -25.80
CA GLU A 72 20.69 7.64 -24.62
C GLU A 72 20.95 6.13 -24.62
N PRO A 73 20.84 5.38 -25.75
CA PRO A 73 21.03 3.92 -25.73
C PRO A 73 22.41 3.44 -25.27
N LEU A 74 23.47 4.24 -25.45
CA LEU A 74 24.83 3.92 -24.97
C LEU A 74 25.28 4.85 -23.84
N ASN A 75 24.36 5.60 -23.24
CA ASN A 75 24.65 6.61 -22.22
C ASN A 75 25.86 7.51 -22.57
N THR A 76 25.95 7.97 -23.82
CA THR A 76 27.15 8.63 -24.37
C THR A 76 26.83 10.07 -24.80
N LEU A 77 27.69 11.01 -24.42
CA LEU A 77 27.70 12.37 -24.98
C LEU A 77 28.60 12.41 -26.22
N ILE A 78 28.05 12.94 -27.30
CA ILE A 78 28.77 13.26 -28.52
C ILE A 78 29.04 14.77 -28.50
N VAL A 79 30.32 15.13 -28.39
CA VAL A 79 30.76 16.53 -28.32
C VAL A 79 31.50 16.88 -29.60
N ILE A 80 31.05 17.93 -30.27
CA ILE A 80 31.66 18.46 -31.49
C ILE A 80 32.09 19.89 -31.22
N ASP A 81 33.39 20.15 -31.10
CA ASP A 81 33.91 21.51 -30.95
C ASP A 81 35.41 21.56 -31.28
N VAL A 82 36.03 22.72 -31.11
CA VAL A 82 37.48 22.89 -31.14
C VAL A 82 38.12 22.01 -30.06
N GLU A 83 39.21 21.34 -30.41
CA GLU A 83 39.94 20.40 -29.53
C GLU A 83 40.17 20.93 -28.11
N SER A 84 40.65 22.18 -27.96
CA SER A 84 40.87 22.80 -26.65
C SER A 84 39.61 22.91 -25.78
N ASN A 85 38.45 23.13 -26.41
CA ASN A 85 37.18 23.20 -25.66
C ASN A 85 36.68 21.80 -25.31
N VAL A 86 36.82 20.84 -26.23
CA VAL A 86 36.48 19.43 -25.98
C VAL A 86 37.31 18.87 -24.82
N SER A 87 38.61 19.15 -24.77
CA SER A 87 39.49 18.72 -23.67
C SER A 87 39.04 19.27 -22.31
N ARG A 88 38.67 20.57 -22.24
CA ARG A 88 38.09 21.17 -21.04
C ARG A 88 36.74 20.54 -20.65
N ILE A 89 35.88 20.26 -21.61
CA ILE A 89 34.57 19.62 -21.38
C ILE A 89 34.76 18.20 -20.84
N VAL A 90 35.72 17.43 -21.37
CA VAL A 90 36.05 16.10 -20.88
C VAL A 90 36.50 16.14 -19.42
N GLU A 91 37.34 17.11 -19.04
CA GLU A 91 37.76 17.29 -17.65
C GLU A 91 36.57 17.62 -16.73
N LEU A 92 35.69 18.52 -17.15
CA LEU A 92 34.48 18.86 -16.39
C LEU A 92 33.54 17.66 -16.24
N ILE A 93 33.34 16.88 -17.32
CA ILE A 93 32.54 15.66 -17.26
C ILE A 93 33.16 14.67 -16.27
N ARG A 94 34.49 14.49 -16.26
CA ARG A 94 35.15 13.61 -15.29
C ARG A 94 34.96 14.04 -13.84
N LEU A 95 34.84 15.35 -13.58
CA LEU A 95 34.55 15.88 -12.24
C LEU A 95 33.08 15.76 -11.85
N LEU A 96 32.17 15.71 -12.83
CA LEU A 96 30.72 15.62 -12.61
C LEU A 96 30.18 14.19 -12.68
N ASP A 97 30.85 13.29 -13.40
CA ASP A 97 30.56 11.85 -13.49
C ASP A 97 31.11 11.13 -12.25
N THR A 98 30.73 11.65 -11.09
CA THR A 98 30.93 11.03 -9.79
C THR A 98 29.67 10.29 -9.38
N SER A 99 29.82 9.23 -8.60
CA SER A 99 28.71 8.47 -8.04
C SER A 99 27.84 9.41 -7.21
N LEU A 100 26.53 9.15 -7.20
CA LEU A 100 25.67 9.83 -6.25
C LEU A 100 26.27 9.65 -4.84
N PRO A 101 26.24 10.67 -3.97
CA PRO A 101 26.62 10.52 -2.58
C PRO A 101 25.95 9.28 -1.97
N GLU A 102 26.70 8.51 -1.17
CA GLU A 102 26.16 7.35 -0.45
C GLU A 102 24.85 7.75 0.25
N GLY A 103 23.75 7.02 -0.05
CA GLY A 103 22.43 7.25 0.53
C GLY A 103 21.33 7.76 -0.41
N ILE A 104 21.63 8.13 -1.66
CA ILE A 104 20.62 8.52 -2.68
C ILE A 104 20.25 7.35 -3.61
N GLU A 105 20.92 6.20 -3.47
CA GLU A 105 20.56 5.01 -4.24
C GLU A 105 19.31 4.36 -3.65
N GLN A 106 18.31 4.13 -4.50
CA GLN A 106 17.17 3.30 -4.14
C GLN A 106 17.61 1.86 -4.00
N ILE A 107 17.53 1.34 -2.78
CA ILE A 107 17.79 -0.07 -2.48
C ILE A 107 16.49 -0.85 -2.45
N VAL A 108 16.59 -2.16 -2.70
CA VAL A 108 15.46 -3.09 -2.57
C VAL A 108 15.70 -3.98 -1.36
N THR A 109 14.86 -3.84 -0.34
CA THR A 109 14.95 -4.60 0.90
C THR A 109 13.70 -5.46 1.07
N LEU A 110 13.85 -6.71 1.48
CA LEU A 110 12.74 -7.60 1.82
C LEU A 110 12.61 -7.68 3.34
N GLN A 111 11.48 -7.21 3.87
CA GLN A 111 11.16 -7.29 5.30
C GLN A 111 10.09 -8.35 5.54
N GLN A 112 10.39 -9.35 6.37
CA GLN A 112 9.42 -10.36 6.78
C GLN A 112 8.59 -9.87 7.97
N ILE A 113 7.29 -10.17 7.94
CA ILE A 113 6.34 -9.86 9.01
C ILE A 113 5.91 -11.18 9.66
N VAL A 114 5.92 -11.24 10.97
CA VAL A 114 5.73 -12.45 11.77
C VAL A 114 4.39 -12.45 12.49
N HIS A 115 3.98 -11.32 13.05
CA HIS A 115 2.87 -11.25 14.01
C HIS A 115 1.62 -10.57 13.45
N ASN A 116 1.78 -9.63 12.52
CA ASN A 116 0.68 -8.84 11.97
C ASN A 116 0.34 -9.19 10.51
N ASP A 117 -0.80 -8.70 10.04
CA ASP A 117 -1.18 -8.82 8.63
C ASP A 117 -0.35 -7.84 7.78
N VAL A 118 0.28 -8.38 6.74
CA VAL A 118 1.12 -7.60 5.81
C VAL A 118 0.36 -6.45 5.14
N SER A 119 -0.94 -6.60 4.91
CA SER A 119 -1.79 -5.59 4.27
C SER A 119 -2.10 -4.44 5.21
N GLU A 120 -2.20 -4.71 6.52
CA GLU A 120 -2.40 -3.68 7.54
C GLU A 120 -1.12 -2.85 7.69
N ILE A 121 0.03 -3.50 7.86
CA ILE A 121 1.34 -2.81 7.92
C ILE A 121 1.57 -1.98 6.67
N HIS A 122 1.33 -2.54 5.48
CA HIS A 122 1.50 -1.81 4.23
C HIS A 122 0.68 -0.51 4.19
N LYS A 123 -0.58 -0.53 4.66
CA LYS A 123 -1.44 0.67 4.70
C LYS A 123 -0.89 1.70 5.68
N THR A 124 -0.55 1.28 6.89
CA THR A 124 -0.01 2.16 7.94
C THR A 124 1.28 2.83 7.47
N VAL A 125 2.24 2.08 6.93
CA VAL A 125 3.50 2.63 6.42
C VAL A 125 3.24 3.56 5.23
N SER A 126 2.37 3.17 4.29
CA SER A 126 2.05 4.02 3.13
C SER A 126 1.46 5.37 3.55
N GLU A 127 0.52 5.38 4.51
CA GLU A 127 -0.11 6.60 5.00
C GLU A 127 0.89 7.52 5.72
N LEU A 128 1.74 6.96 6.59
CA LEU A 128 2.73 7.73 7.33
C LEU A 128 3.81 8.34 6.43
N PHE A 129 4.34 7.57 5.49
CA PHE A 129 5.46 8.01 4.65
C PHE A 129 5.04 8.79 3.40
N SER A 130 3.80 8.66 2.94
CA SER A 130 3.31 9.42 1.76
C SER A 130 3.28 10.94 1.96
N SER A 131 3.18 11.39 3.21
CA SER A 131 3.12 12.83 3.57
C SER A 131 4.48 13.41 3.97
N LEU A 132 5.53 12.59 4.05
CA LEU A 132 6.86 13.03 4.47
C LEU A 132 7.55 13.84 3.37
N VAL A 133 7.93 15.08 3.69
CA VAL A 133 8.70 15.97 2.82
C VAL A 133 10.09 16.17 3.43
N ARG A 134 11.13 15.77 2.69
CA ARG A 134 12.54 15.92 3.09
C ARG A 134 13.29 16.80 2.11
N LYS A 135 14.05 17.77 2.61
CA LYS A 135 14.88 18.68 1.80
C LYS A 135 14.09 19.32 0.63
N GLY A 136 12.82 19.67 0.86
CA GLY A 136 11.93 20.28 -0.13
C GLY A 136 11.43 19.34 -1.24
N LYS A 137 11.72 18.03 -1.16
CA LYS A 137 11.21 17.01 -2.08
C LYS A 137 10.35 15.98 -1.31
N PRO A 138 9.28 15.45 -1.92
CA PRO A 138 8.54 14.34 -1.31
C PRO A 138 9.46 13.11 -1.21
N ALA A 139 9.38 12.40 -0.08
CA ALA A 139 10.06 11.12 0.08
C ALA A 139 9.57 10.14 -1.00
N GLN A 140 10.48 9.63 -1.82
CA GLN A 140 10.13 8.63 -2.83
C GLN A 140 10.36 7.23 -2.26
N PHE A 141 9.30 6.46 -2.17
CA PHE A 141 9.35 5.06 -1.77
C PHE A 141 8.27 4.27 -2.51
N LYS A 142 8.48 2.96 -2.62
CA LYS A 142 7.50 2.02 -3.17
C LYS A 142 7.48 0.77 -2.30
N LEU A 143 6.29 0.37 -1.88
CA LEU A 143 6.06 -0.85 -1.13
C LEU A 143 5.36 -1.87 -2.03
N LEU A 144 5.76 -3.14 -1.95
CA LEU A 144 5.10 -4.24 -2.63
C LEU A 144 4.88 -5.39 -1.64
N ILE A 145 3.66 -5.91 -1.59
CA ILE A 145 3.31 -7.04 -0.72
C ILE A 145 3.67 -8.36 -1.42
N GLU A 146 4.40 -9.23 -0.72
CA GLU A 146 4.55 -10.65 -1.05
C GLU A 146 3.74 -11.45 -0.02
N ALA A 147 2.54 -11.90 -0.42
CA ALA A 147 1.58 -12.54 0.47
C ALA A 147 1.94 -13.98 0.87
N ARG A 148 2.75 -14.68 0.08
CA ARG A 148 3.13 -16.08 0.32
C ARG A 148 4.22 -16.18 1.39
N LEU A 149 5.13 -15.22 1.43
CA LEU A 149 6.21 -15.08 2.42
C LEU A 149 5.79 -14.20 3.61
N ASN A 150 4.57 -13.65 3.59
CA ASN A 150 4.12 -12.65 4.55
C ASN A 150 5.17 -11.53 4.73
N SER A 151 5.61 -10.95 3.62
CA SER A 151 6.74 -10.03 3.58
C SER A 151 6.43 -8.80 2.72
N ILE A 152 7.14 -7.70 2.96
CA ILE A 152 7.04 -6.45 2.17
C ILE A 152 8.38 -6.18 1.51
N PHE A 153 8.37 -5.96 0.20
CA PHE A 153 9.49 -5.34 -0.49
C PHE A 153 9.41 -3.83 -0.33
N ILE A 154 10.51 -3.24 0.13
CA ILE A 154 10.70 -1.81 0.32
C ILE A 154 11.69 -1.35 -0.74
N VAL A 155 11.28 -0.40 -1.57
CA VAL A 155 12.15 0.26 -2.55
C VAL A 155 12.22 1.74 -2.20
N ALA A 156 13.33 2.16 -1.60
CA ALA A 156 13.55 3.54 -1.15
C ALA A 156 15.04 3.81 -0.95
N ASP A 157 15.37 5.08 -0.68
CA ASP A 157 16.71 5.48 -0.24
C ASP A 157 17.07 4.79 1.09
N ARG A 158 18.37 4.64 1.38
CA ARG A 158 18.84 3.91 2.58
C ARG A 158 18.29 4.49 3.88
N GLU A 159 18.30 5.83 4.02
CA GLU A 159 17.77 6.52 5.21
C GLU A 159 16.27 6.21 5.43
N ILE A 160 15.47 6.23 4.36
CA ILE A 160 14.03 5.96 4.42
C ILE A 160 13.78 4.48 4.70
N THR A 161 14.58 3.60 4.09
CA THR A 161 14.47 2.16 4.31
C THR A 161 14.69 1.80 5.77
N ASP A 162 15.72 2.35 6.41
CA ASP A 162 16.02 2.08 7.82
C ASP A 162 14.88 2.53 8.74
N GLU A 163 14.27 3.70 8.48
CA GLU A 163 13.11 4.20 9.24
C GLU A 163 11.86 3.33 9.05
N ILE A 164 11.60 2.87 7.83
CA ILE A 164 10.48 1.97 7.55
C ILE A 164 10.69 0.65 8.28
N VAL A 165 11.90 0.09 8.23
CA VAL A 165 12.23 -1.18 8.91
C VAL A 165 12.05 -1.02 10.43
N GLU A 166 12.57 0.05 11.02
CA GLU A 166 12.41 0.32 12.46
C GLU A 166 10.92 0.43 12.86
N LEU A 167 10.11 1.13 12.05
CA LEU A 167 8.67 1.20 12.29
C LEU A 167 8.00 -0.17 12.19
N ILE A 168 8.35 -0.96 11.17
CA ILE A 168 7.78 -2.30 11.01
C ILE A 168 8.15 -3.18 12.21
N GLU A 169 9.37 -3.12 12.72
CA GLU A 169 9.79 -3.87 13.91
C GLU A 169 9.02 -3.45 15.18
N GLN A 170 8.70 -2.16 15.33
CA GLN A 170 7.90 -1.66 16.46
C GLN A 170 6.43 -2.08 16.37
N VAL A 171 5.87 -2.15 15.15
CA VAL A 171 4.48 -2.52 14.91
C VAL A 171 4.30 -4.04 14.89
N ASP A 172 5.28 -4.78 14.38
CA ASP A 172 5.28 -6.24 14.28
C ASP A 172 5.62 -6.92 15.60
N VAL A 173 4.96 -6.50 16.67
CA VAL A 173 5.03 -7.14 17.97
C VAL A 173 3.85 -8.11 18.13
N PRO A 174 4.05 -9.28 18.79
CA PRO A 174 2.93 -10.14 19.13
C PRO A 174 1.96 -9.33 19.99
N VAL A 175 0.65 -9.44 19.69
CA VAL A 175 -0.38 -8.80 20.52
C VAL A 175 -0.32 -9.42 21.92
N GLU A 176 0.40 -8.77 22.83
CA GLU A 176 0.52 -9.24 24.22
C GLU A 176 -0.90 -9.41 24.79
N GLY A 177 -1.21 -10.64 25.21
CA GLY A 177 -2.49 -10.98 25.80
C GLY A 177 -3.53 -11.59 24.86
N ALA A 178 -3.23 -11.97 23.62
CA ALA A 178 -4.16 -12.81 22.85
C ALA A 178 -4.28 -14.22 23.50
N THR A 179 -5.16 -14.36 24.48
CA THR A 179 -5.37 -15.61 25.22
C THR A 179 -6.46 -16.43 24.54
N THR A 180 -6.15 -17.70 24.25
CA THR A 180 -7.16 -18.66 23.80
C THR A 180 -8.03 -19.05 24.98
N THR A 181 -9.29 -18.65 24.96
CA THR A 181 -10.30 -19.02 25.96
C THR A 181 -11.37 -19.89 25.32
N ILE A 182 -11.72 -20.99 25.97
CA ILE A 182 -12.82 -21.87 25.55
C ILE A 182 -14.02 -21.56 26.43
N HIS A 183 -15.15 -21.22 25.83
CA HIS A 183 -16.40 -20.91 26.53
C HIS A 183 -17.52 -21.84 26.07
N GLU A 184 -18.02 -22.68 26.96
CA GLU A 184 -19.07 -23.65 26.70
C GLU A 184 -20.47 -23.01 26.76
N LEU A 185 -21.35 -23.38 25.83
CA LEU A 185 -22.73 -22.88 25.76
C LEU A 185 -23.73 -23.90 26.29
N LYS A 186 -24.76 -23.44 27.01
CA LYS A 186 -25.75 -24.30 27.68
C LYS A 186 -27.06 -24.44 26.90
N TYR A 187 -27.54 -23.39 26.24
CA TYR A 187 -28.87 -23.37 25.63
C TYR A 187 -28.85 -23.08 24.13
N SER A 188 -27.86 -22.32 23.66
CA SER A 188 -27.69 -21.91 22.28
C SER A 188 -26.59 -22.71 21.58
N GLU A 189 -26.74 -22.89 20.26
CA GLU A 189 -25.73 -23.56 19.44
C GLU A 189 -24.62 -22.59 19.03
N ALA A 190 -23.36 -22.99 19.21
CA ALA A 190 -22.18 -22.20 18.85
C ALA A 190 -22.22 -21.74 17.38
N THR A 191 -22.59 -22.63 16.46
CA THR A 191 -22.68 -22.36 15.02
C THR A 191 -23.68 -21.24 14.69
N LYS A 192 -24.74 -21.09 15.49
CA LYS A 192 -25.78 -20.06 15.30
C LYS A 192 -25.38 -18.72 15.92
N LEU A 193 -24.58 -18.73 16.99
CA LEU A 193 -24.15 -17.50 17.67
C LEU A 193 -22.98 -16.80 16.96
N VAL A 194 -22.04 -17.53 16.37
CA VAL A 194 -20.85 -16.94 15.74
C VAL A 194 -21.20 -15.83 14.72
N PRO A 195 -22.14 -16.01 13.77
CA PRO A 195 -22.52 -14.95 12.83
C PRO A 195 -23.04 -13.67 13.53
N LEU A 196 -23.79 -13.83 14.63
CA LEU A 196 -24.35 -12.71 15.40
C LEU A 196 -23.23 -11.94 16.11
N ILE A 197 -22.33 -12.67 16.77
CA ILE A 197 -21.19 -12.09 17.46
C ILE A 197 -20.27 -11.39 16.46
N THR A 198 -20.06 -11.96 15.27
CA THR A 198 -19.22 -11.33 14.24
C THR A 198 -19.81 -10.04 13.65
N THR A 199 -21.11 -9.80 13.83
CA THR A 199 -21.75 -8.53 13.46
C THR A 199 -21.36 -7.41 14.43
N VAL A 200 -21.20 -7.74 15.72
CA VAL A 200 -20.80 -6.80 16.77
C VAL A 200 -19.28 -6.65 16.83
N PHE A 201 -18.56 -7.77 16.69
CA PHE A 201 -17.11 -7.87 16.71
C PHE A 201 -16.60 -8.33 15.33
N PRO A 202 -16.18 -7.41 14.45
CA PRO A 202 -15.75 -7.77 13.11
C PRO A 202 -14.55 -8.72 13.17
N LYS A 203 -14.51 -9.67 12.22
CA LYS A 203 -13.35 -10.56 12.04
C LYS A 203 -12.14 -9.71 11.65
N THR A 204 -11.22 -9.55 12.59
CA THR A 204 -9.93 -8.88 12.42
C THR A 204 -8.82 -9.88 12.75
N ALA A 205 -7.57 -9.59 12.39
CA ALA A 205 -6.44 -10.45 12.78
C ALA A 205 -6.37 -10.66 14.31
N SER A 206 -6.84 -9.68 15.08
CA SER A 206 -6.84 -9.67 16.55
C SER A 206 -8.04 -10.37 17.22
N ILE A 207 -9.12 -10.66 16.48
CA ILE A 207 -10.34 -11.27 17.03
C ILE A 207 -10.72 -12.48 16.19
N LYS A 208 -10.40 -13.67 16.70
CA LYS A 208 -10.75 -14.94 16.06
C LYS A 208 -11.72 -15.72 16.95
N ILE A 209 -12.93 -15.93 16.44
CA ILE A 209 -14.00 -16.67 17.10
C ILE A 209 -14.33 -17.89 16.24
N VAL A 210 -14.18 -19.08 16.80
CA VAL A 210 -14.39 -20.35 16.09
C VAL A 210 -15.42 -21.18 16.85
N PRO A 211 -16.50 -21.65 16.19
CA PRO A 211 -17.44 -22.57 16.83
C PRO A 211 -16.82 -23.96 16.89
N PHE A 212 -16.83 -24.56 18.08
CA PHE A 212 -16.46 -25.95 18.30
C PHE A 212 -17.72 -26.78 18.55
N ALA A 213 -18.29 -27.32 17.47
CA ALA A 213 -19.53 -28.07 17.51
C ALA A 213 -19.52 -29.29 18.45
N PRO A 214 -18.45 -30.10 18.57
CA PRO A 214 -18.49 -31.31 19.40
C PRO A 214 -18.71 -31.06 20.90
N PHE A 215 -18.25 -29.93 21.44
CA PHE A 215 -18.52 -29.53 22.84
C PHE A 215 -19.52 -28.38 22.96
N ASN A 216 -20.20 -28.01 21.86
CA ASN A 216 -21.04 -26.80 21.79
C ASN A 216 -20.37 -25.57 22.44
N ALA A 217 -19.10 -25.34 22.10
CA ALA A 217 -18.27 -24.30 22.71
C ALA A 217 -17.82 -23.26 21.68
N LEU A 218 -17.45 -22.09 22.17
CA LEU A 218 -16.81 -21.02 21.40
C LEU A 218 -15.35 -20.94 21.79
N ILE A 219 -14.46 -21.08 20.80
CA ILE A 219 -13.03 -20.81 20.96
C ILE A 219 -12.82 -19.34 20.61
N ILE A 220 -12.39 -18.55 21.59
CA ILE A 220 -12.19 -17.11 21.48
C ILE A 220 -10.69 -16.85 21.62
N ILE A 221 -10.09 -16.24 20.60
CA ILE A 221 -8.67 -15.86 20.59
C ILE A 221 -8.62 -14.35 20.37
N THR A 222 -8.40 -13.61 21.46
CA THR A 222 -8.27 -12.15 21.46
C THR A 222 -7.70 -11.66 22.79
N ASN A 223 -7.53 -10.35 22.94
CA ASN A 223 -7.11 -9.67 24.16
C ASN A 223 -8.03 -10.04 25.36
N PRO A 224 -7.53 -10.18 26.61
CA PRO A 224 -8.36 -10.48 27.78
C PRO A 224 -9.52 -9.51 27.98
N VAL A 225 -9.37 -8.23 27.62
CA VAL A 225 -10.43 -7.22 27.75
C VAL A 225 -11.59 -7.55 26.81
N THR A 226 -11.29 -7.75 25.53
CA THR A 226 -12.28 -8.10 24.50
C THR A 226 -12.90 -9.47 24.78
N THR A 227 -12.11 -10.42 25.28
CA THR A 227 -12.58 -11.75 25.68
C THR A 227 -13.69 -11.66 26.74
N ARG A 228 -13.52 -10.81 27.76
CA ARG A 228 -14.56 -10.58 28.79
C ARG A 228 -15.84 -10.01 28.18
N GLN A 229 -15.73 -9.05 27.28
CA GLN A 229 -16.89 -8.44 26.61
C GLN A 229 -17.65 -9.45 25.74
N ILE A 230 -16.93 -10.31 25.00
CA ILE A 230 -17.54 -11.36 24.20
C ILE A 230 -18.26 -12.37 25.11
N ILE A 231 -17.64 -12.81 26.20
CA ILE A 231 -18.25 -13.75 27.15
C ILE A 231 -19.52 -13.14 27.78
N GLU A 232 -19.48 -11.86 28.16
CA GLU A 232 -20.65 -11.17 28.72
C GLU A 232 -21.81 -11.12 27.73
N LEU A 233 -21.55 -10.76 26.47
CA LEU A 233 -22.55 -10.77 25.41
C LEU A 233 -23.11 -12.18 25.16
N VAL A 234 -22.23 -13.18 25.12
CA VAL A 234 -22.62 -14.58 24.94
C VAL A 234 -23.53 -15.05 26.07
N ASN A 235 -23.21 -14.73 27.32
CA ASN A 235 -24.05 -15.09 28.47
C ASN A 235 -25.44 -14.44 28.42
N GLN A 236 -25.55 -13.22 27.87
CA GLN A 236 -26.85 -12.56 27.67
C GLN A 236 -27.68 -13.20 26.55
N LEU A 237 -27.03 -13.77 25.54
CA LEU A 237 -27.68 -14.46 24.42
C LEU A 237 -28.00 -15.93 24.74
N ASP A 238 -27.21 -16.57 25.60
CA ASP A 238 -27.36 -17.97 26.01
C ASP A 238 -28.41 -18.12 27.12
N ILE A 239 -29.66 -17.79 26.79
CA ILE A 239 -30.82 -17.92 27.69
C ILE A 239 -31.68 -19.14 27.31
N PRO A 240 -32.34 -19.79 28.30
CA PRO A 240 -33.26 -20.87 28.01
C PRO A 240 -34.41 -20.38 27.12
N ARG A 241 -34.61 -21.03 25.97
CA ARG A 241 -35.77 -20.76 25.13
C ARG A 241 -37.01 -21.25 25.86
N GLY A 242 -37.93 -20.35 26.19
CA GLY A 242 -39.18 -20.70 26.85
C GLY A 242 -39.94 -21.78 26.08
N ASN A 243 -40.46 -22.78 26.79
CA ASN A 243 -41.29 -23.84 26.21
C ASN A 243 -42.53 -23.23 25.55
N ARG A 244 -42.49 -23.00 24.24
CA ARG A 244 -43.71 -22.78 23.46
C ARG A 244 -44.42 -24.12 23.31
N GLN A 245 -45.40 -24.37 24.18
CA GLN A 245 -46.38 -25.42 23.94
C GLN A 245 -47.23 -25.01 22.74
N ILE A 246 -46.94 -25.57 21.57
CA ILE A 246 -47.79 -25.43 20.40
C ILE A 246 -48.96 -26.40 20.60
N LYS A 247 -50.12 -25.89 21.00
CA LYS A 247 -51.35 -26.69 21.07
C LYS A 247 -51.98 -26.74 19.68
N LEU A 248 -51.75 -27.83 18.96
CA LEU A 248 -52.44 -28.11 17.71
C LEU A 248 -53.86 -28.61 18.02
N GLN A 249 -54.88 -27.84 17.63
CA GLN A 249 -56.26 -28.32 17.59
C GLN A 249 -56.62 -28.59 16.13
N LEU A 250 -56.90 -29.85 15.83
CA LEU A 250 -57.36 -30.28 14.52
C LEU A 250 -58.84 -29.94 14.38
N LEU A 251 -59.22 -29.23 13.32
CA LEU A 251 -60.61 -28.87 13.04
C LEU A 251 -61.19 -29.89 12.06
N GLU A 252 -62.13 -30.73 12.53
CA GLU A 252 -62.77 -31.77 11.69
C GLU A 252 -63.92 -31.25 10.83
N TYR A 253 -64.57 -30.13 11.21
CA TYR A 253 -65.83 -29.69 10.62
C TYR A 253 -65.88 -28.21 10.19
N ALA A 254 -64.74 -27.52 10.14
CA ALA A 254 -64.70 -26.11 9.73
C ALA A 254 -63.48 -25.82 8.84
N SER A 255 -63.68 -25.07 7.75
CA SER A 255 -62.58 -24.53 6.96
C SER A 255 -61.87 -23.40 7.71
N ALA A 256 -60.55 -23.30 7.54
CA ALA A 256 -59.71 -22.32 8.25
C ALA A 256 -60.19 -20.86 8.08
N THR A 257 -60.78 -20.53 6.93
CA THR A 257 -61.34 -19.20 6.62
C THR A 257 -62.58 -18.86 7.45
N ASN A 258 -63.50 -19.82 7.66
CA ASN A 258 -64.69 -19.58 8.49
C ASN A 258 -64.34 -19.45 9.97
N TRP A 259 -63.32 -20.18 10.42
CA TRP A 259 -62.85 -20.13 11.81
C TRP A 259 -62.10 -18.82 12.13
N LEU A 260 -61.40 -18.22 11.17
CA LEU A 260 -60.73 -16.92 11.37
C LEU A 260 -61.74 -15.82 11.69
N HIS A 261 -62.84 -15.76 10.94
CA HIS A 261 -63.90 -14.78 11.18
C HIS A 261 -64.66 -15.03 12.50
N CYS A 262 -64.95 -16.30 12.82
CA CYS A 262 -65.59 -16.65 14.09
C CYS A 262 -64.68 -16.40 15.30
N SER A 263 -63.40 -16.77 15.23
CA SER A 263 -62.44 -16.62 16.34
C SER A 263 -62.11 -15.16 16.62
N GLN A 264 -61.96 -14.29 15.61
CA GLN A 264 -61.79 -12.85 15.82
C GLN A 264 -63.00 -12.22 16.54
N ARG A 265 -64.21 -12.68 16.21
CA ARG A 265 -65.45 -12.24 16.89
C ARG A 265 -65.52 -12.77 18.32
N PHE A 266 -65.11 -14.01 18.56
CA PHE A 266 -65.07 -14.63 19.88
C PHE A 266 -63.98 -14.03 20.79
N LEU A 267 -62.80 -13.72 20.26
CA LEU A 267 -61.70 -13.08 21.01
C LEU A 267 -62.10 -11.67 21.43
N ARG A 268 -62.78 -10.91 20.57
CA ARG A 268 -63.36 -9.60 20.92
C ARG A 268 -64.39 -9.68 22.04
N ILE A 269 -65.28 -10.68 22.00
CA ILE A 269 -66.28 -10.89 23.05
C ILE A 269 -65.62 -11.33 24.36
N ARG A 270 -64.59 -12.18 24.30
CA ARG A 270 -63.86 -12.64 25.49
C ARG A 270 -63.03 -11.54 26.13
N LEU A 271 -62.32 -10.74 25.34
CA LEU A 271 -61.60 -9.54 25.82
C LEU A 271 -62.57 -8.49 26.38
N TRP A 272 -63.78 -8.38 25.83
CA TRP A 272 -64.83 -7.53 26.38
C TRP A 272 -65.36 -8.07 27.72
N LEU A 273 -65.61 -9.38 27.83
CA LEU A 273 -66.06 -10.03 29.08
C LEU A 273 -64.99 -10.00 30.19
N GLU A 274 -63.72 -10.11 29.86
CA GLU A 274 -62.62 -9.96 30.83
C GLU A 274 -62.51 -8.52 31.33
N LYS A 275 -62.65 -7.51 30.45
CA LYS A 275 -62.73 -6.09 30.86
C LYS A 275 -63.96 -5.76 31.72
N VAL A 276 -65.09 -6.41 31.50
CA VAL A 276 -66.32 -6.18 32.29
C VAL A 276 -66.22 -6.79 33.70
N LYS A 277 -65.39 -7.82 33.90
CA LYS A 277 -65.17 -8.43 35.23
C LYS A 277 -64.22 -7.62 36.14
N GLU A 278 -63.47 -6.66 35.61
CA GLU A 278 -62.54 -5.82 36.38
C GLU A 278 -63.15 -4.51 36.91
N ILE A 279 -64.46 -4.27 36.72
CA ILE A 279 -65.14 -3.07 37.25
C ILE A 279 -65.54 -3.33 38.72
N PRO A 280 -64.97 -2.62 39.70
CA PRO A 280 -65.38 -2.75 41.10
C PRO A 280 -66.79 -2.18 41.32
N LEU A 281 -67.59 -2.87 42.15
CA LEU A 281 -69.00 -2.63 42.45
C LEU A 281 -69.32 -1.30 43.19
N GLN A 282 -68.46 -0.28 43.14
CA GLN A 282 -68.66 0.97 43.89
C GLN A 282 -69.08 2.19 43.06
N GLU A 283 -69.24 2.10 41.74
CA GLU A 283 -69.54 3.26 40.89
C GLU A 283 -70.93 3.26 40.23
N VAL A 284 -71.93 2.57 40.82
CA VAL A 284 -73.31 2.52 40.27
C VAL A 284 -74.38 3.12 41.21
N LEU A 285 -74.01 3.79 42.31
CA LEU A 285 -74.97 4.46 43.20
C LEU A 285 -74.73 5.95 43.46
N SER A 286 -74.25 6.71 42.45
CA SER A 286 -74.39 8.17 42.49
C SER A 286 -74.58 8.79 41.11
N LYS A 287 -75.80 8.71 40.58
CA LYS A 287 -76.60 9.80 39.99
C LYS A 287 -77.85 9.25 39.33
#